data_AF-A0A7R9QC80-F1
#
_entry.id   AF-A0A7R9QC80-F1
#
_cell.length_a   1.000
_cell.length_b   1.000
_cell.length_c   1.000
_cell.angle_alpha   90.00
_cell.angle_beta   90.00
_cell.angle_gamma   90.00
#
_symmetry.space_group_name_H-M   'P 1'
#
loop_
_entity.id
_entity.type
_entity.pdbx_description
1 polymer ?
#
loop_
_entity_poly.entity_id
_entity_poly.type
_entity_poly.pdbx_seq_one_letter_code
_entity_poly.pdbx_strand_id
1 'polypeptide(L)'
;MQRQDKKNCIFPKGIKFCSHSIAIFASRLAIENSLNFETEISSQCDNLIATIKTRKQQLLTFARKEKDYKLRILREQVMACTAKLQQTTGLIQFCIEALKDNDNMSYLQIGSSLINRVSNVEMTWHKDMNTSPWVSPEFDLTLDCQPVLMAIEQLNFSQMKLTKNVI
;
A
#
# COMPACT_ATOMS: atom_id res chain seq x y z
N MET A 1 -23.81 24.56 1.41
CA MET A 1 -23.86 25.94 0.88
C MET A 1 -23.46 25.93 -0.59
N GLN A 2 -24.41 25.70 -1.52
CA GLN A 2 -24.29 26.09 -2.93
C GLN A 2 -25.71 26.38 -3.45
N ARG A 3 -25.85 27.56 -4.06
CA ARG A 3 -27.11 28.15 -4.55
C ARG A 3 -27.61 27.36 -5.76
N GLN A 4 -28.87 26.92 -5.73
CA GLN A 4 -29.57 26.52 -6.94
C GLN A 4 -29.98 27.79 -7.68
N ASP A 5 -29.28 28.10 -8.77
CA ASP A 5 -29.70 29.13 -9.72
C ASP A 5 -31.02 28.70 -10.37
N LYS A 6 -32.11 29.27 -9.86
CA LYS A 6 -33.39 29.29 -10.54
C LYS A 6 -33.19 30.10 -11.83
N LYS A 7 -32.98 29.43 -12.96
CA LYS A 7 -33.11 30.03 -14.29
C LYS A 7 -34.56 30.48 -14.46
N ASN A 8 -34.81 31.72 -14.07
CA ASN A 8 -36.09 32.40 -14.18
C ASN A 8 -36.39 32.52 -15.68
N CYS A 9 -37.35 31.73 -16.18
CA CYS A 9 -37.79 31.82 -17.56
C CYS A 9 -38.59 33.12 -17.70
N ILE A 10 -37.92 34.18 -18.16
CA ILE A 10 -38.57 35.45 -18.48
C ILE A 10 -39.26 35.26 -19.83
N PHE A 11 -40.55 34.95 -19.80
CA PHE A 11 -41.38 34.94 -21.00
C PHE A 11 -41.60 36.38 -21.46
N PRO A 12 -41.23 36.76 -22.71
CA PRO A 12 -41.48 38.09 -23.23
C PRO A 12 -43.01 38.33 -23.27
N LYS A 13 -43.47 39.37 -22.56
CA LYS A 13 -44.89 39.74 -22.52
C LYS A 13 -45.33 40.15 -23.93
N GLY A 14 -46.24 39.40 -24.53
CA GLY A 14 -46.94 39.80 -25.76
C GLY A 14 -46.93 38.82 -26.94
N ILE A 15 -46.25 37.67 -26.85
CA ILE A 15 -46.26 36.66 -27.92
C ILE A 15 -47.24 35.54 -27.56
N LYS A 16 -48.34 35.39 -28.32
CA LYS A 16 -49.19 34.20 -28.27
C LYS A 16 -48.41 33.03 -28.85
N PHE A 17 -47.69 32.30 -28.02
CA PHE A 17 -47.17 30.98 -28.42
C PHE A 17 -48.35 30.02 -28.54
N CYS A 18 -48.46 29.33 -29.69
CA CYS A 18 -49.37 28.20 -29.82
C CYS A 18 -49.01 27.16 -28.73
N SER A 19 -49.99 26.42 -28.21
CA SER A 19 -49.74 25.36 -27.23
C SER A 19 -48.69 24.37 -27.73
N HIS A 20 -48.62 24.17 -29.05
CA HIS A 20 -47.60 23.38 -29.74
C HIS A 20 -46.17 23.89 -29.52
N SER A 21 -45.94 25.20 -29.60
CA SER A 21 -44.60 25.80 -29.40
C SER A 21 -44.14 25.71 -27.94
N ILE A 22 -45.07 25.84 -26.99
CA ILE A 22 -44.77 25.66 -25.55
C ILE A 22 -44.41 24.19 -25.27
N ALA A 23 -45.16 23.25 -25.84
CA ALA A 23 -44.88 21.82 -25.70
C ALA A 23 -43.50 21.43 -26.26
N ILE A 24 -43.14 21.96 -27.45
CA ILE A 24 -41.80 21.73 -28.04
C ILE A 24 -40.68 22.23 -27.12
N PHE A 25 -40.83 23.45 -26.57
CA PHE A 25 -39.83 24.02 -25.67
C PHE A 25 -39.71 23.22 -24.37
N ALA A 26 -40.83 22.82 -23.77
CA ALA A 26 -40.85 22.01 -22.55
C ALA A 26 -40.21 20.63 -22.77
N SER A 27 -40.52 19.97 -23.89
CA SER A 27 -39.91 18.69 -24.27
C SER A 27 -38.40 18.80 -24.45
N ARG A 28 -37.94 19.87 -25.13
CA ARG A 28 -36.50 20.11 -25.32
C ARG A 28 -35.78 20.34 -23.99
N LEU A 29 -36.35 21.15 -23.12
CA LEU A 29 -35.79 21.41 -21.80
C LEU A 29 -35.74 20.15 -20.92
N ALA A 30 -36.75 19.29 -21.00
CA ALA A 30 -36.77 18.01 -20.28
C ALA A 30 -35.66 17.07 -20.75
N ILE A 31 -35.44 16.98 -22.07
CA ILE A 31 -34.34 16.18 -22.65
C ILE A 31 -32.98 16.71 -22.20
N GLU A 32 -32.76 18.02 -22.30
CA GLU A 32 -31.49 18.65 -21.89
C GLU A 32 -31.21 18.42 -20.39
N ASN A 33 -32.23 18.48 -19.53
CA ASN A 33 -32.08 18.19 -18.11
C ASN A 33 -31.78 16.70 -17.83
N SER A 34 -32.39 15.77 -18.56
CA SER A 34 -32.11 14.33 -18.42
C SER A 34 -30.67 14.01 -18.79
N LEU A 35 -30.21 14.52 -19.94
CA LEU A 35 -28.84 14.32 -20.40
C LEU A 35 -27.82 14.89 -19.40
N ASN A 36 -28.05 16.11 -18.90
CA ASN A 36 -27.19 16.70 -17.89
C ASN A 36 -27.16 15.86 -16.59
N PHE A 37 -28.31 15.31 -16.18
CA PHE A 37 -28.39 14.45 -15.00
C PHE A 37 -27.65 13.12 -15.19
N GLU A 38 -27.80 12.47 -16.36
CA GLU A 38 -27.05 11.27 -16.73
C GLU A 38 -25.54 11.52 -16.73
N THR A 39 -25.10 12.65 -17.30
CA THR A 39 -23.67 13.02 -17.28
C THR A 39 -23.14 13.23 -15.86
N GLU A 40 -23.95 13.80 -14.97
CA GLU A 40 -23.57 14.00 -13.58
C GLU A 40 -23.47 12.66 -12.83
N ILE A 41 -24.42 11.74 -13.03
CA ILE A 41 -24.35 10.39 -12.46
C ILE A 41 -23.07 9.68 -12.93
N SER A 42 -22.80 9.71 -14.25
CA SER A 42 -21.59 9.09 -14.82
C SER A 42 -20.33 9.67 -14.18
N SER A 43 -20.24 11.00 -14.11
CA SER A 43 -19.11 11.72 -13.51
C SER A 43 -18.88 11.33 -12.04
N GLN A 44 -19.95 11.23 -11.24
CA GLN A 44 -19.84 10.81 -9.84
C GLN A 44 -19.36 9.37 -9.70
N CYS A 45 -19.89 8.44 -10.50
CA CYS A 45 -19.43 7.05 -10.53
C CYS A 45 -17.95 6.94 -10.97
N ASP A 46 -17.54 7.69 -11.98
CA ASP A 46 -16.16 7.72 -12.45
C ASP A 46 -15.20 8.23 -11.37
N ASN A 47 -15.60 9.24 -10.60
CA ASN A 47 -14.84 9.73 -9.46
C ASN A 47 -14.67 8.67 -8.35
N LEU A 48 -15.73 7.91 -8.05
CA LEU A 48 -15.65 6.78 -7.10
C LEU A 48 -14.67 5.71 -7.60
N ILE A 49 -14.74 5.33 -8.88
CA ILE A 49 -13.83 4.36 -9.50
C ILE A 49 -12.38 4.85 -9.42
N ALA A 50 -12.13 6.12 -9.74
CA ALA A 50 -10.80 6.72 -9.67
C ALA A 50 -10.23 6.69 -8.24
N THR A 51 -11.07 6.97 -7.25
CA THR A 51 -10.71 6.92 -5.83
C THR A 51 -10.34 5.50 -5.39
N ILE A 52 -11.13 4.50 -5.77
CA ILE A 52 -10.84 3.08 -5.48
C ILE A 52 -9.54 2.64 -6.15
N LYS A 53 -9.31 3.02 -7.42
CA LYS A 53 -8.05 2.72 -8.13
C LYS A 53 -6.85 3.34 -7.42
N THR A 54 -6.98 4.56 -6.93
CA THR A 54 -5.93 5.25 -6.16
C THR A 54 -5.65 4.52 -4.84
N ARG A 55 -6.70 4.14 -4.10
CA ARG A 55 -6.56 3.40 -2.84
C ARG A 55 -5.89 2.04 -3.04
N LYS A 56 -6.23 1.32 -4.12
CA LYS A 56 -5.54 0.08 -4.52
C LYS A 56 -4.03 0.30 -4.67
N GLN A 57 -3.60 1.35 -5.36
CA GLN A 57 -2.16 1.62 -5.54
C GLN A 57 -1.45 1.93 -4.22
N GLN A 58 -2.10 2.64 -3.31
CA GLN A 58 -1.56 2.90 -1.97
C GLN A 58 -1.38 1.62 -1.16
N LEU A 59 -2.37 0.72 -1.16
CA LEU A 59 -2.30 -0.57 -0.47
C LEU A 59 -1.19 -1.46 -1.02
N LEU A 60 -1.06 -1.54 -2.35
CA LEU A 60 0.03 -2.27 -3.00
C LEU A 60 1.40 -1.68 -2.68
N THR A 61 1.50 -0.35 -2.65
CA THR A 61 2.75 0.34 -2.26
C THR A 61 3.12 0.02 -0.82
N PHE A 62 2.16 -0.01 0.10
CA PHE A 62 2.39 -0.41 1.48
C PHE A 62 2.90 -1.85 1.58
N ALA A 63 2.22 -2.80 0.93
CA ALA A 63 2.64 -4.21 0.94
C ALA A 63 4.07 -4.42 0.36
N ARG A 64 4.41 -3.68 -0.70
CA ARG A 64 5.77 -3.68 -1.28
C ARG A 64 6.81 -3.15 -0.30
N LYS A 65 6.52 -2.05 0.40
CA LYS A 65 7.43 -1.48 1.41
C LYS A 65 7.65 -2.44 2.57
N GLU A 66 6.60 -3.11 3.04
CA GLU A 66 6.71 -4.13 4.10
C GLU A 66 7.61 -5.30 3.64
N LYS A 67 7.42 -5.78 2.41
CA LYS A 67 8.29 -6.81 1.81
C LYS A 67 9.74 -6.36 1.73
N ASP A 68 9.98 -5.16 1.24
CA ASP A 68 11.34 -4.63 1.08
C ASP A 68 12.02 -4.43 2.44
N TYR A 69 11.28 -3.98 3.44
CA TYR A 69 11.75 -3.89 4.83
C TYR A 69 12.15 -5.26 5.37
N LYS A 70 11.25 -6.26 5.32
CA LYS A 70 11.53 -7.62 5.79
C LYS A 70 12.74 -8.23 5.08
N LEU A 71 12.81 -8.11 3.74
CA LEU A 71 13.95 -8.59 2.96
C LEU A 71 15.27 -7.91 3.32
N ARG A 72 15.24 -6.61 3.59
CA ARG A 72 16.44 -5.88 4.03
C ARG A 72 16.96 -6.44 5.35
N ILE A 73 16.09 -6.61 6.34
CA ILE A 73 16.46 -7.16 7.65
C ILE A 73 17.01 -8.58 7.52
N LEU A 74 16.37 -9.45 6.74
CA LEU A 74 16.87 -10.81 6.51
C LEU A 74 18.22 -10.84 5.79
N ARG A 75 18.45 -9.94 4.83
CA ARG A 75 19.76 -9.80 4.17
C ARG A 75 20.85 -9.35 5.14
N GLU A 76 20.54 -8.39 6.00
CA GLU A 76 21.45 -7.94 7.06
C GLU A 76 21.80 -9.10 8.01
N GLN A 77 20.83 -9.96 8.35
CA GLN A 77 21.08 -11.17 9.14
C GLN A 77 22.01 -12.15 8.41
N VAL A 78 21.75 -12.42 7.12
CA VAL A 78 22.62 -13.30 6.31
C VAL A 78 24.05 -12.77 6.24
N MET A 79 24.21 -11.45 6.07
CA MET A 79 25.54 -10.82 6.06
C MET A 79 26.24 -10.96 7.41
N ALA A 80 25.53 -10.76 8.53
CA ALA A 80 26.10 -10.93 9.87
C ALA A 80 26.54 -12.39 10.12
N CYS A 81 25.70 -13.37 9.76
CA CYS A 81 26.05 -14.79 9.86
C CYS A 81 27.26 -15.14 8.97
N THR A 82 27.31 -14.61 7.75
CA THR A 82 28.41 -14.84 6.80
C THR A 82 29.73 -14.27 7.32
N ALA A 83 29.71 -13.05 7.85
CA ALA A 83 30.90 -12.41 8.43
C ALA A 83 31.43 -13.20 9.64
N LYS A 84 30.53 -13.68 10.50
CA LYS A 84 30.92 -14.52 11.65
C LYS A 84 31.49 -15.86 11.21
N LEU A 85 30.89 -16.51 10.22
CA LEU A 85 31.39 -17.74 9.62
C LEU A 85 32.80 -17.53 9.06
N GLN A 86 33.01 -16.50 8.24
CA GLN A 86 34.32 -16.16 7.68
C GLN A 86 35.37 -15.90 8.76
N GLN A 87 35.02 -15.16 9.83
CA GLN A 87 35.92 -14.92 10.96
C GLN A 87 36.34 -16.23 11.62
N THR A 88 35.40 -17.14 11.83
CA THR A 88 35.64 -18.43 12.50
C THR A 88 36.46 -19.36 11.62
N THR A 89 36.14 -19.44 10.32
CA THR A 89 36.94 -20.21 9.34
C THR A 89 38.37 -19.67 9.24
N GLY A 90 38.55 -18.35 9.21
CA GLY A 90 39.88 -17.73 9.17
C GLY A 90 40.70 -18.04 10.43
N LEU A 91 40.07 -18.04 11.61
CA LEU A 91 40.75 -18.42 12.85
C LEU A 91 41.14 -19.89 12.86
N ILE A 92 40.24 -20.78 12.41
CA ILE A 92 40.55 -22.22 12.27
C ILE A 92 41.75 -22.42 11.33
N GLN A 93 41.76 -21.76 10.17
CA GLN A 93 42.87 -21.87 9.23
C GLN A 93 44.19 -21.35 9.83
N PHE A 94 44.15 -20.27 10.60
CA PHE A 94 45.32 -19.75 11.31
C PHE A 94 45.82 -20.72 12.38
N CYS A 95 44.92 -21.33 13.17
CA CYS A 95 45.28 -22.36 14.14
C CYS A 95 45.91 -23.58 13.45
N ILE A 96 45.35 -24.03 12.31
CA ILE A 96 45.91 -25.13 11.52
C ILE A 96 47.33 -24.80 11.07
N GLU A 97 47.58 -23.59 10.57
CA GLU A 97 48.91 -23.21 10.09
C GLU A 97 49.93 -23.08 11.23
N ALA A 98 49.53 -22.53 12.37
CA ALA A 98 50.37 -22.48 13.57
C ALA A 98 50.76 -23.87 14.08
N LEU A 99 49.87 -24.86 13.95
CA LEU A 99 50.14 -26.24 14.33
C LEU A 99 51.06 -26.99 13.36
N LYS A 100 51.22 -26.48 12.13
CA LYS A 100 52.18 -27.04 11.16
C LYS A 100 53.59 -26.51 11.34
N ASP A 101 53.78 -25.45 12.12
CA ASP A 101 55.10 -24.84 12.31
C ASP A 101 56.03 -25.82 13.02
N ASN A 102 57.26 -25.97 12.51
CA ASN A 102 58.21 -26.97 13.01
C ASN A 102 59.00 -26.48 14.23
N ASP A 103 58.96 -25.18 14.54
CA ASP A 103 59.61 -24.63 15.73
C ASP A 103 58.66 -24.60 16.94
N ASN A 104 58.86 -25.57 17.83
CA ASN A 104 58.11 -25.71 19.07
C ASN A 104 58.17 -24.45 19.95
N MET A 105 59.28 -23.69 19.94
CA MET A 105 59.42 -22.49 20.75
C MET A 105 58.52 -21.36 20.22
N SER A 106 58.47 -21.20 18.90
CA SER A 106 57.58 -20.24 18.23
C SER A 106 56.10 -20.54 18.50
N TYR A 107 55.69 -21.82 18.45
CA TYR A 107 54.31 -22.20 18.80
C TYR A 107 53.96 -21.89 20.26
N LEU A 108 54.84 -22.21 21.22
CA LEU A 108 54.60 -21.95 22.64
C LEU A 108 54.43 -20.45 22.94
N GLN A 109 55.10 -19.58 22.19
CA GLN A 109 54.94 -18.12 22.33
C GLN A 109 53.54 -17.62 21.91
N ILE A 110 52.91 -18.26 20.92
CA ILE A 110 51.61 -17.80 20.38
C ILE A 110 50.41 -18.64 20.82
N GLY A 111 50.61 -19.86 21.32
CA GLY A 111 49.56 -20.83 21.61
C GLY A 111 48.54 -20.35 22.66
N SER A 112 49.00 -19.71 23.73
CA SER A 112 48.10 -19.17 24.77
C SER A 112 47.19 -18.05 24.22
N SER A 113 47.74 -17.20 23.35
CA SER A 113 46.98 -16.15 22.65
C SER A 113 45.94 -16.74 21.69
N LEU A 114 46.30 -17.80 20.96
CA LEU A 114 45.38 -18.53 20.09
C LEU A 114 44.21 -19.13 20.86
N ILE A 115 44.47 -19.81 21.98
CA ILE A 115 43.43 -20.41 22.85
C ILE A 115 42.46 -19.32 23.34
N ASN A 116 42.98 -18.19 23.80
CA ASN A 116 42.15 -17.06 24.24
C ASN A 116 41.28 -16.51 23.09
N ARG A 117 41.83 -16.40 21.88
CA ARG A 117 41.08 -15.93 20.71
C ARG A 117 39.97 -16.90 20.30
N VAL A 118 40.25 -18.21 20.33
CA VAL A 118 39.25 -19.26 20.03
C VAL A 118 38.12 -19.20 21.05
N SER A 119 38.44 -19.17 22.35
CA SER A 119 37.45 -19.06 23.43
C SER A 119 36.57 -17.81 23.29
N ASN A 120 37.17 -16.66 22.96
CA ASN A 120 36.43 -15.42 22.73
C ASN A 120 35.48 -15.50 21.52
N VAL A 121 35.93 -16.11 20.41
CA VAL A 121 35.10 -16.30 19.22
C VAL A 121 33.94 -17.27 19.51
N GLU A 122 34.20 -18.34 20.26
CA GLU A 122 33.19 -19.32 20.68
C GLU A 122 32.12 -18.69 21.57
N MET A 123 32.52 -17.89 22.57
CA MET A 123 31.59 -17.19 23.46
C MET A 123 30.72 -16.18 22.70
N THR A 124 31.32 -15.40 21.81
CA THR A 124 30.58 -14.43 20.98
C THR A 124 29.71 -15.10 19.93
N TRP A 125 30.09 -16.28 19.42
CA TRP A 125 29.25 -17.04 18.50
C TRP A 125 27.91 -17.40 19.14
N HIS A 126 27.94 -18.00 20.33
CA HIS A 126 26.70 -18.41 21.03
C HIS A 126 25.84 -17.22 21.46
N LYS A 127 26.47 -16.09 21.79
CA LYS A 127 25.77 -14.87 22.20
C LYS A 127 25.12 -14.14 21.03
N ASP A 128 25.82 -14.05 19.89
CA ASP A 128 25.46 -13.14 18.80
C ASP A 128 24.74 -13.86 17.64
N MET A 129 24.91 -15.19 17.50
CA MET A 129 24.20 -15.97 16.48
C MET A 129 22.84 -16.42 17.00
N ASN A 130 21.82 -15.58 16.82
CA ASN A 130 20.44 -16.02 16.89
C ASN A 130 20.08 -16.81 15.62
N THR A 131 19.74 -18.09 15.77
CA THR A 131 19.32 -18.95 14.66
C THR A 131 17.90 -18.65 14.19
N SER A 132 17.12 -17.92 14.97
CA SER A 132 15.80 -17.43 14.56
C SER A 132 15.94 -16.25 13.59
N PRO A 133 15.09 -16.15 12.55
CA PRO A 133 14.95 -14.94 11.75
C PRO A 133 14.73 -13.70 12.62
N TRP A 134 15.41 -12.59 12.30
CA TRP A 134 15.25 -11.31 13.00
C TRP A 134 13.90 -10.65 12.78
N VAL A 135 13.21 -11.05 11.71
CA VAL A 135 11.85 -10.61 11.39
C VAL A 135 11.04 -11.81 10.90
N SER A 136 9.76 -11.85 11.25
CA SER A 136 8.87 -12.89 10.74
C SER A 136 8.82 -12.86 9.20
N PRO A 137 8.99 -14.00 8.53
CA PRO A 137 8.87 -14.09 7.08
C PRO A 137 7.41 -13.95 6.60
N GLU A 138 6.43 -14.08 7.50
CA GLU A 138 5.02 -14.05 7.17
C GLU A 138 4.50 -12.62 6.98
N PHE A 139 3.46 -12.49 6.14
CA PHE A 139 2.74 -11.25 5.90
C PHE A 139 1.39 -11.30 6.58
N ASP A 140 1.32 -10.78 7.81
CA ASP A 140 0.09 -10.73 8.62
C ASP A 140 -0.80 -9.55 8.22
N LEU A 141 -1.08 -9.43 6.91
CA LEU A 141 -1.90 -8.37 6.34
C LEU A 141 -3.20 -8.96 5.80
N THR A 142 -4.32 -8.61 6.42
CA THR A 142 -5.65 -8.97 5.93
C THR A 142 -6.33 -7.73 5.35
N LEU A 143 -6.75 -7.81 4.10
CA LEU A 143 -7.52 -6.74 3.45
C LEU A 143 -9.02 -7.00 3.68
N ASP A 144 -9.68 -6.09 4.39
CA ASP A 144 -11.14 -6.08 4.51
C ASP A 144 -11.76 -5.11 3.49
N CYS A 145 -12.61 -5.63 2.61
CA CYS A 145 -13.35 -4.86 1.61
C CYS A 145 -14.86 -4.77 1.87
N GLN A 146 -15.37 -5.44 2.91
CA GLN A 146 -16.82 -5.49 3.20
C GLN A 146 -17.44 -4.10 3.40
N PRO A 147 -16.84 -3.17 4.16
CA PRO A 147 -17.42 -1.84 4.35
C PRO A 147 -17.57 -1.05 3.05
N VAL A 148 -16.64 -1.22 2.11
CA VAL A 148 -16.68 -0.54 0.81
C VAL A 148 -17.77 -1.14 -0.08
N LEU A 149 -17.92 -2.46 -0.08
CA LEU A 149 -19.00 -3.14 -0.81
C LEU A 149 -20.37 -2.71 -0.29
N MET A 150 -20.57 -2.70 1.04
CA MET A 150 -21.82 -2.23 1.64
C MET A 150 -22.13 -0.77 1.26
N ALA A 151 -21.12 0.10 1.24
CA ALA A 151 -21.31 1.49 0.83
C ALA A 151 -21.71 1.63 -0.65
N ILE A 152 -21.19 0.76 -1.53
CA ILE A 152 -21.59 0.73 -2.94
C ILE A 152 -23.02 0.22 -3.10
N GLU A 153 -23.42 -0.82 -2.36
CA GLU A 153 -24.80 -1.33 -2.38
C GLU A 153 -25.82 -0.31 -1.90
N GLN A 154 -25.43 0.53 -0.94
CA GLN A 154 -26.28 1.58 -0.38
C GLN A 154 -26.27 2.88 -1.19
N LEU A 155 -25.51 2.96 -2.29
CA LEU A 155 -25.41 4.15 -3.13
C LEU A 155 -26.76 4.42 -3.82
N ASN A 156 -27.41 5.52 -3.45
CA ASN A 156 -28.76 5.85 -3.93
C ASN A 156 -28.96 7.37 -4.03
N PHE A 157 -30.02 7.79 -4.74
CA PHE A 157 -30.40 9.20 -4.86
C PHE A 157 -31.00 9.73 -3.57
N SER A 158 -30.50 10.86 -3.08
CA SER A 158 -30.99 11.51 -1.85
C SER A 158 -32.18 12.44 -2.05
N GLN A 159 -32.49 12.85 -3.29
CA GLN A 159 -33.67 13.66 -3.62
C GLN A 159 -34.35 13.17 -4.92
N MET A 160 -35.58 12.67 -4.80
CA MET A 160 -36.52 12.49 -5.92
C MET A 160 -37.60 13.57 -5.80
N LYS A 161 -37.61 14.57 -6.69
CA LYS A 161 -38.70 15.56 -6.70
C LYS A 161 -39.98 14.89 -7.19
N LEU A 162 -40.97 14.73 -6.30
CA LEU A 162 -42.33 14.31 -6.64
C LEU A 162 -42.91 15.25 -7.70
N THR A 163 -43.28 14.70 -8.85
CA THR A 163 -44.13 15.39 -9.82
C THR A 163 -45.47 15.65 -9.13
N LYS A 164 -45.76 16.92 -8.84
CA LYS A 164 -47.11 17.34 -8.47
C LYS A 164 -47.99 17.14 -9.70
N ASN A 165 -48.63 15.98 -9.82
CA ASN A 165 -49.78 15.79 -10.69
C ASN A 165 -50.89 16.70 -10.13
N VAL A 166 -51.01 17.89 -10.71
CA VAL A 166 -52.21 18.70 -10.56
C VAL A 166 -53.24 18.09 -11.50
N ILE A 167 -54.16 17.31 -10.91
CA ILE A 167 -55.41 16.87 -11.53
C ILE A 167 -56.29 18.10 -11.77
#